data_AF-A0A1H0PJZ1-F1
#
_entry.id   AF-A0A1H0PJZ1-F1
#
_cell.length_a   1.000
_cell.length_b   1.000
_cell.length_c   1.000
_cell.angle_alpha   90.00
_cell.angle_beta   90.00
_cell.angle_gamma   90.00
#
_symmetry.space_group_name_H-M   'P 1'
#
loop_
_entity.id
_entity.type
_entity.pdbx_description
1 polymer ?
#
loop_
_entity_poly.entity_id
_entity_poly.type
_entity_poly.pdbx_seq_one_letter_code
_entity_poly.pdbx_strand_id
1 'polypeptide(L)'
;MLAKIISCSVIGIEGHPVEVEVDVTKGLPTFATVGLPDSSVRESKDRVKAAIKNCHYDFPVRRITVNLAPAELKKEGAGFDLPIAVGILQASGAFKTAREGQYCMVGELSLDGTVKKVKGILPILVSAELHKLKGVVLPSENFMEARLASSEIEIIPVTRLQQAVEFLAGGDIEVNASAVMQEVDEDEQWHTVDFSDVRGQQTAKRGLEIAAAGAHNVLLVGQPGGGKTMLARRLVTILPQMNRQELIETAKIYSVSAKCSDLSLVRRQRPFRAPHHTISDAGLIGGGSVVQPGEVSLAHNGVLFLDEFAEFKRQVLEGLRQPLEDGTVTISRATMALSFPANFMLVAAMNPCLFIAVLPLFDEDEVFVFVGGVFWGGEGEKKGR
;
A
#
# COMPACT_ATOMS: atom_id res chain seq x y z
N MET A 1 -11.37 -24.35 -27.37
CA MET A 1 -11.90 -23.00 -27.65
C MET A 1 -11.19 -22.09 -26.69
N LEU A 2 -10.55 -21.04 -27.20
CA LEU A 2 -9.65 -20.19 -26.44
C LEU A 2 -10.35 -18.88 -26.04
N ALA A 3 -10.22 -18.50 -24.78
CA ALA A 3 -10.57 -17.19 -24.26
C ALA A 3 -9.32 -16.52 -23.68
N LYS A 4 -9.22 -15.20 -23.81
CA LYS A 4 -8.13 -14.38 -23.27
C LYS A 4 -8.70 -13.29 -22.39
N ILE A 5 -8.30 -13.27 -21.13
CA ILE A 5 -8.69 -12.23 -20.17
C ILE A 5 -7.43 -11.55 -19.65
N ILE A 6 -7.40 -10.22 -19.68
CA ILE A 6 -6.30 -9.45 -19.09
C ILE A 6 -6.54 -9.36 -17.59
N SER A 7 -5.52 -9.69 -16.81
CA SER A 7 -5.46 -9.55 -15.36
C SER A 7 -4.13 -8.90 -14.98
N CYS A 8 -3.81 -8.83 -13.69
CA CYS A 8 -2.60 -8.21 -13.20
C CYS A 8 -2.15 -8.89 -11.91
N SER A 9 -0.84 -9.10 -11.78
CA SER A 9 -0.19 -9.56 -10.56
C SER A 9 0.57 -8.41 -9.92
N VAL A 10 0.67 -8.40 -8.60
CA VAL A 10 1.41 -7.37 -7.87
C VAL A 10 2.69 -7.96 -7.33
N ILE A 11 3.82 -7.34 -7.66
CA ILE A 11 5.14 -7.73 -7.18
C ILE A 11 5.75 -6.50 -6.50
N GLY A 12 5.95 -6.59 -5.18
CA GLY A 12 6.30 -5.42 -4.36
C GLY A 12 5.18 -4.40 -4.36
N ILE A 13 5.39 -3.26 -5.03
CA ILE A 13 4.40 -2.18 -5.21
C ILE A 13 4.10 -1.91 -6.70
N GLU A 14 4.53 -2.80 -7.58
CA GLU A 14 4.33 -2.68 -9.02
C GLU A 14 3.31 -3.71 -9.53
N GLY A 15 2.46 -3.28 -10.45
CA GLY A 15 1.51 -4.15 -11.14
C GLY A 15 2.13 -4.65 -12.44
N HIS A 16 2.11 -5.96 -12.65
CA HIS A 16 2.55 -6.62 -13.87
C HIS A 16 1.35 -7.25 -14.57
N PRO A 17 1.06 -6.88 -15.83
CA PRO A 17 -0.06 -7.46 -16.56
C PRO A 17 0.14 -8.97 -16.73
N VAL A 18 -0.95 -9.70 -16.59
CA VAL A 18 -1.00 -11.15 -16.76
C VAL A 18 -2.12 -11.48 -17.73
N GLU A 19 -1.80 -12.22 -18.78
CA GLU A 19 -2.82 -12.76 -19.67
C GLU A 19 -3.28 -14.12 -19.13
N VAL A 20 -4.57 -14.22 -18.83
CA VAL A 20 -5.24 -15.45 -18.43
C VAL A 20 -5.84 -16.06 -19.68
N GLU A 21 -5.16 -17.07 -20.22
CA GLU A 21 -5.63 -17.84 -21.37
C GLU A 21 -6.36 -19.09 -20.88
N VAL A 22 -7.62 -19.26 -21.29
CA VAL A 22 -8.41 -20.44 -20.95
C VAL A 22 -8.77 -21.20 -22.21
N ASP A 23 -8.32 -22.45 -22.30
CA ASP A 23 -8.71 -23.36 -23.38
C ASP A 23 -9.59 -24.50 -22.85
N VAL A 24 -10.75 -24.65 -23.49
CA VAL A 24 -11.71 -25.72 -23.21
C VAL A 24 -11.78 -26.67 -24.41
N THR A 25 -11.33 -27.91 -24.22
CA THR A 25 -11.26 -28.94 -25.27
C THR A 25 -12.07 -30.19 -24.94
N LYS A 26 -12.41 -30.98 -25.97
CA LYS A 26 -13.00 -32.31 -25.77
C LYS A 26 -11.99 -33.23 -25.06
N GLY A 27 -12.47 -34.13 -24.21
CA GLY A 27 -11.65 -35.07 -23.45
C GLY A 27 -12.20 -35.32 -22.05
N LEU A 28 -11.49 -36.14 -21.27
CA LEU A 28 -11.85 -36.40 -19.87
C LEU A 28 -11.83 -35.10 -19.04
N PRO A 29 -12.80 -34.90 -18.13
CA PRO A 29 -12.87 -33.71 -17.29
C PRO A 29 -11.61 -33.54 -16.45
N THR A 30 -10.84 -32.51 -16.77
CA THR A 30 -9.58 -32.17 -16.12
C THR A 30 -9.46 -30.66 -16.05
N PHE A 31 -8.81 -30.17 -15.00
CA PHE A 31 -8.56 -28.74 -14.82
C PHE A 31 -7.12 -28.61 -14.38
N ALA A 32 -6.33 -27.88 -15.16
CA ALA A 32 -4.92 -27.62 -14.88
C ALA A 32 -4.62 -26.12 -15.03
N THR A 33 -3.84 -25.58 -14.09
CA THR A 33 -3.31 -24.22 -14.14
C THR A 33 -1.79 -24.28 -14.34
N VAL A 34 -1.27 -23.55 -15.32
CA VAL A 34 0.16 -23.46 -15.67
C VAL A 34 0.61 -21.99 -15.73
N GLY A 35 1.92 -21.75 -15.73
CA GLY A 35 2.50 -20.39 -15.70
C GLY A 35 2.93 -19.91 -14.30
N LEU A 36 3.55 -20.81 -13.53
CA LEU A 36 4.04 -20.60 -12.16
C LEU A 36 2.98 -20.06 -11.15
N PRO A 37 1.81 -20.72 -11.02
CA PRO A 37 0.85 -20.40 -9.97
C PRO A 37 1.35 -20.87 -8.59
N ASP A 38 1.11 -20.04 -7.58
CA ASP A 38 1.24 -20.44 -6.17
C ASP A 38 0.15 -21.45 -5.74
N SER A 39 0.14 -21.85 -4.47
CA SER A 39 -0.88 -22.77 -3.95
C SER A 39 -2.28 -22.17 -3.99
N SER A 40 -2.43 -20.88 -3.67
CA SER A 40 -3.72 -20.19 -3.65
C SER A 40 -4.40 -20.18 -5.02
N VAL A 41 -3.62 -19.92 -6.08
CA VAL A 41 -4.04 -19.93 -7.48
C VAL A 41 -4.33 -21.34 -7.99
N ARG A 42 -3.62 -22.36 -7.48
CA ARG A 42 -3.94 -23.77 -7.82
C ARG A 42 -5.25 -24.21 -7.19
N GLU A 43 -5.53 -23.77 -5.97
CA GLU A 43 -6.76 -24.05 -5.24
C GLU A 43 -7.98 -23.29 -5.81
N SER A 44 -7.75 -22.26 -6.63
CA SER A 44 -8.80 -21.53 -7.37
C SER A 44 -9.73 -22.45 -8.14
N LYS A 45 -9.27 -23.62 -8.60
CA LYS A 45 -10.08 -24.59 -9.32
C LYS A 45 -11.41 -24.92 -8.61
N ASP A 46 -11.35 -25.22 -7.32
CA ASP A 46 -12.54 -25.63 -6.58
C ASP A 46 -13.44 -24.44 -6.27
N ARG A 47 -12.85 -23.27 -5.99
CA ARG A 47 -13.60 -22.01 -5.79
C ARG A 47 -14.32 -21.56 -7.04
N VAL A 48 -13.60 -21.49 -8.17
CA VAL A 48 -14.15 -21.11 -9.48
C VAL A 48 -15.27 -22.07 -9.91
N LYS A 49 -15.06 -23.37 -9.74
CA LYS A 49 -16.09 -24.37 -10.09
C LYS A 49 -17.35 -24.22 -9.26
N ALA A 50 -17.22 -24.02 -7.95
CA ALA A 50 -18.36 -23.79 -7.06
C ALA A 50 -19.08 -22.48 -7.39
N ALA A 51 -18.33 -21.39 -7.56
CA ALA A 51 -18.85 -20.08 -7.92
C ALA A 51 -19.67 -20.11 -9.20
N ILE A 52 -19.12 -20.67 -10.29
CA ILE A 52 -19.81 -20.79 -11.58
C ILE A 52 -21.16 -21.51 -11.42
N LYS A 53 -21.17 -22.65 -10.70
CA LYS A 53 -22.39 -23.43 -10.49
C LYS A 53 -23.42 -22.71 -9.63
N ASN A 54 -22.97 -22.08 -8.54
CA ASN A 54 -23.85 -21.35 -7.63
C ASN A 54 -24.36 -20.04 -8.23
N CYS A 55 -23.69 -19.54 -9.28
CA CYS A 55 -24.17 -18.45 -10.13
C CYS A 55 -25.16 -18.88 -11.22
N HIS A 56 -25.59 -20.15 -11.23
CA HIS A 56 -26.49 -20.74 -12.23
C HIS A 56 -25.92 -20.83 -13.65
N TYR A 57 -24.58 -20.86 -13.79
CA TYR A 57 -23.94 -21.19 -15.05
C TYR A 57 -23.52 -22.66 -15.10
N ASP A 58 -23.52 -23.23 -16.31
CA ASP A 58 -23.02 -24.58 -16.53
C ASP A 58 -21.49 -24.61 -16.49
N PHE A 59 -20.94 -25.39 -15.56
CA PHE A 59 -19.51 -25.67 -15.56
C PHE A 59 -19.19 -26.78 -16.58
N PRO A 60 -18.31 -26.54 -17.56
CA PRO A 60 -18.06 -27.48 -18.65
C PRO A 60 -17.42 -28.78 -18.13
N VAL A 61 -18.04 -29.92 -18.47
CA VAL A 61 -17.51 -31.27 -18.18
C VAL A 61 -16.52 -31.67 -19.28
N ARG A 62 -15.41 -30.92 -19.36
CA ARG A 62 -14.41 -30.98 -20.44
C ARG A 62 -12.99 -30.82 -19.87
N ARG A 63 -11.97 -30.97 -20.73
CA ARG A 63 -10.59 -30.63 -20.36
C ARG A 63 -10.43 -29.10 -20.42
N ILE A 64 -10.02 -28.52 -19.30
CA ILE A 64 -9.81 -27.08 -19.10
C ILE A 64 -8.34 -26.86 -18.79
N THR A 65 -7.69 -26.00 -19.56
CA THR A 65 -6.32 -25.57 -19.30
C THR A 65 -6.32 -24.06 -19.12
N VAL A 66 -5.80 -23.60 -17.98
CA VAL A 66 -5.62 -22.19 -17.65
C VAL A 66 -4.12 -21.89 -17.72
N ASN A 67 -3.70 -21.02 -18.63
CA ASN A 67 -2.33 -20.56 -18.74
C ASN A 67 -2.22 -19.11 -18.27
N LEU A 68 -1.28 -18.83 -17.36
CA LEU A 68 -1.01 -17.50 -16.82
C LEU A 68 0.30 -16.97 -17.41
N ALA A 69 0.21 -16.13 -18.44
CA ALA A 69 1.37 -15.55 -19.11
C ALA A 69 1.73 -14.17 -18.52
N PRO A 70 3.02 -13.80 -18.43
CA PRO A 70 4.21 -14.53 -18.89
C PRO A 70 4.69 -15.57 -17.87
N ALA A 71 5.14 -16.76 -18.31
CA ALA A 71 5.43 -17.90 -17.44
C ALA A 71 6.59 -17.70 -16.44
N GLU A 72 7.42 -16.67 -16.63
CA GLU A 72 8.57 -16.35 -15.76
C GLU A 72 8.15 -15.65 -14.46
N LEU A 73 7.01 -14.96 -14.48
CA LEU A 73 6.46 -14.29 -13.32
C LEU A 73 5.66 -15.27 -12.48
N LYS A 74 5.98 -15.35 -11.18
CA LYS A 74 5.18 -16.10 -10.22
C LYS A 74 3.86 -15.36 -9.97
N LYS A 75 2.73 -16.06 -10.05
CA LYS A 75 1.40 -15.49 -9.78
C LYS A 75 0.98 -15.90 -8.39
N GLU A 76 0.82 -14.91 -7.52
CA GLU A 76 0.44 -15.11 -6.12
C GLU A 76 -0.95 -14.52 -5.82
N GLY A 77 -1.66 -15.19 -4.91
CA GLY A 77 -2.94 -14.71 -4.37
C GLY A 77 -4.18 -15.10 -5.17
N ALA A 78 -5.34 -14.94 -4.55
CA ALA A 78 -6.62 -15.39 -5.10
C ALA A 78 -7.28 -14.41 -6.10
N GLY A 79 -6.61 -13.30 -6.46
CA GLY A 79 -7.15 -12.28 -7.37
C GLY A 79 -7.39 -12.75 -8.81
N PHE A 80 -6.93 -13.96 -9.16
CA PHE A 80 -7.14 -14.58 -10.47
C PHE A 80 -8.43 -15.40 -10.56
N ASP A 81 -9.16 -15.60 -9.46
CA ASP A 81 -10.37 -16.43 -9.48
C ASP A 81 -11.42 -15.87 -10.46
N LEU A 82 -11.70 -14.56 -10.39
CA LEU A 82 -12.64 -13.88 -11.26
C LEU A 82 -12.27 -13.99 -12.76
N PRO A 83 -11.07 -13.57 -13.21
CA PRO A 83 -10.70 -13.67 -14.63
C PRO A 83 -10.66 -15.13 -15.13
N ILE A 84 -10.28 -16.09 -14.29
CA ILE A 84 -10.32 -17.52 -14.66
C ILE A 84 -11.78 -17.97 -14.86
N ALA A 85 -12.68 -17.65 -13.94
CA ALA A 85 -14.09 -18.04 -14.05
C ALA A 85 -14.74 -17.46 -15.31
N VAL A 86 -14.48 -16.18 -15.59
CA VAL A 86 -15.01 -15.51 -16.78
C VAL A 86 -14.41 -16.08 -18.06
N GLY A 87 -13.11 -16.38 -18.08
CA GLY A 87 -12.45 -17.05 -19.20
C GLY A 87 -13.04 -18.43 -19.49
N ILE A 88 -13.38 -19.22 -18.46
CA ILE A 88 -14.05 -20.53 -18.63
C ILE A 88 -15.43 -20.35 -19.26
N LEU A 89 -16.23 -19.39 -18.79
CA LEU A 89 -17.56 -19.10 -19.32
C LEU A 89 -17.49 -18.65 -20.78
N GLN A 90 -16.54 -17.77 -21.12
CA GLN A 90 -16.31 -17.31 -22.48
C GLN A 90 -15.86 -18.47 -23.40
N ALA A 91 -14.86 -19.24 -22.99
CA ALA A 91 -14.34 -20.38 -23.75
C ALA A 91 -15.38 -21.51 -23.93
N SER A 92 -16.36 -21.60 -23.02
CA SER A 92 -17.47 -22.55 -23.10
C SER A 92 -18.63 -22.04 -23.96
N GLY A 93 -18.59 -20.78 -24.40
CA GLY A 93 -19.64 -20.16 -25.21
C GLY A 93 -20.87 -19.71 -24.41
N ALA A 94 -20.74 -19.52 -23.09
CA ALA A 94 -21.85 -19.05 -22.24
C ALA A 94 -22.28 -17.61 -22.60
N PHE A 95 -21.36 -16.82 -23.14
CA PHE A 95 -21.62 -15.48 -23.68
C PHE A 95 -20.61 -15.15 -24.78
N LYS A 96 -20.92 -14.13 -25.60
CA LYS A 96 -19.96 -13.53 -26.54
C LYS A 96 -19.43 -12.24 -25.93
N THR A 97 -18.11 -12.06 -25.96
CA THR A 97 -17.49 -10.83 -25.46
C THR A 97 -17.71 -9.66 -26.43
N ALA A 98 -18.01 -8.49 -25.89
CA ALA A 98 -18.11 -7.22 -26.63
C ALA A 98 -16.94 -6.27 -26.32
N ARG A 99 -16.10 -6.61 -25.32
CA ARG A 99 -15.08 -5.72 -24.72
C ARG A 99 -13.72 -6.42 -24.61
N GLU A 100 -13.41 -7.31 -25.56
CA GLU A 100 -12.20 -8.14 -25.55
C GLU A 100 -10.92 -7.30 -25.51
N GLY A 101 -10.01 -7.64 -24.59
CA GLY A 101 -8.71 -6.97 -24.45
C GLY A 101 -8.75 -5.51 -23.98
N GLN A 102 -9.93 -4.96 -23.65
CA GLN A 102 -10.06 -3.55 -23.26
C GLN A 102 -9.91 -3.32 -21.75
N TYR A 103 -10.21 -4.33 -20.93
CA TYR A 103 -10.30 -4.20 -19.48
C TYR A 103 -9.40 -5.20 -18.76
N CYS A 104 -8.74 -4.76 -17.70
CA CYS A 104 -8.11 -5.65 -16.73
C CYS A 104 -9.15 -6.15 -15.73
N MET A 105 -9.07 -7.40 -15.31
CA MET A 105 -10.00 -8.00 -14.36
C MET A 105 -9.25 -8.65 -13.20
N VAL A 106 -9.66 -8.31 -11.99
CA VAL A 106 -9.11 -8.85 -10.74
C VAL A 106 -10.22 -9.07 -9.72
N GLY A 107 -10.12 -10.14 -8.93
CA GLY A 107 -11.09 -10.44 -7.89
C GLY A 107 -10.96 -11.85 -7.36
N GLU A 108 -11.11 -12.01 -6.05
CA GLU A 108 -11.25 -13.32 -5.41
C GLU A 108 -12.71 -13.77 -5.47
N LEU A 109 -12.97 -15.05 -5.74
CA LEU A 109 -14.33 -15.60 -5.73
C LEU A 109 -14.58 -16.44 -4.49
N SER A 110 -15.64 -16.08 -3.78
CA SER A 110 -16.27 -16.96 -2.81
C SER A 110 -17.02 -18.10 -3.52
N LEU A 111 -17.29 -19.19 -2.79
CA LEU A 111 -17.97 -20.37 -3.37
C LEU A 111 -19.37 -20.08 -3.91
N ASP A 112 -20.03 -19.03 -3.41
CA ASP A 112 -21.35 -18.57 -3.85
C ASP A 112 -21.30 -17.60 -5.05
N GLY A 113 -20.09 -17.29 -5.55
CA GLY A 113 -19.87 -16.36 -6.65
C GLY A 113 -19.79 -14.88 -6.24
N THR A 114 -19.78 -14.59 -4.94
CA THR A 114 -19.46 -13.24 -4.44
C THR A 114 -18.01 -12.88 -4.73
N VAL A 115 -17.77 -11.66 -5.22
CA VAL A 115 -16.44 -11.13 -5.55
C VAL A 115 -15.90 -10.40 -4.33
N LYS A 116 -14.79 -10.90 -3.78
CA LYS A 116 -14.13 -10.38 -2.58
C LYS A 116 -12.95 -9.47 -2.91
N LYS A 117 -12.66 -8.56 -1.98
CA LYS A 117 -11.55 -7.61 -2.09
C LYS A 117 -10.21 -8.29 -2.33
N VAL A 118 -9.37 -7.62 -3.12
CA VAL A 118 -7.98 -8.02 -3.38
C VAL A 118 -7.03 -6.96 -2.84
N LYS A 119 -5.80 -7.37 -2.54
CA LYS A 119 -4.72 -6.44 -2.15
C LYS A 119 -4.05 -5.87 -3.40
N GLY A 120 -3.44 -4.70 -3.28
CA GLY A 120 -2.60 -4.13 -4.34
C GLY A 120 -3.39 -3.56 -5.53
N ILE A 121 -4.63 -3.10 -5.34
CA ILE A 121 -5.44 -2.58 -6.45
C ILE A 121 -4.85 -1.28 -7.05
N LEU A 122 -4.15 -0.47 -6.25
CA LEU A 122 -3.51 0.76 -6.74
C LEU A 122 -2.37 0.47 -7.74
N PRO A 123 -1.40 -0.42 -7.42
CA PRO A 123 -0.45 -0.91 -8.41
C PRO A 123 -1.10 -1.48 -9.68
N ILE A 124 -2.22 -2.20 -9.55
CA ILE A 124 -2.96 -2.77 -10.68
C ILE A 124 -3.54 -1.67 -11.57
N LEU A 125 -4.16 -0.65 -11.00
CA LEU A 125 -4.73 0.48 -11.74
C LEU A 125 -3.66 1.29 -12.48
N VAL A 126 -2.56 1.60 -11.80
CA VAL A 126 -1.42 2.30 -12.43
C VAL A 126 -0.86 1.47 -13.59
N SER A 127 -0.74 0.15 -13.42
CA SER A 127 -0.30 -0.74 -14.50
C SER A 127 -1.28 -0.76 -15.67
N ALA A 128 -2.59 -0.81 -15.40
CA ALA A 128 -3.61 -0.79 -16.44
C ALA A 128 -3.61 0.53 -17.24
N GLU A 129 -3.40 1.67 -16.57
CA GLU A 129 -3.24 2.99 -17.18
C GLU A 129 -1.97 3.05 -18.07
N LEU A 130 -0.83 2.58 -17.56
CA LEU A 130 0.43 2.51 -18.31
C LEU A 130 0.31 1.64 -19.58
N HIS A 131 -0.46 0.55 -19.51
CA HIS A 131 -0.72 -0.34 -20.65
C HIS A 131 -1.91 0.13 -21.52
N LYS A 132 -2.46 1.32 -21.27
CA LYS A 132 -3.54 1.95 -22.05
C LYS A 132 -4.81 1.11 -22.14
N LEU A 133 -5.12 0.38 -21.07
CA LEU A 133 -6.41 -0.29 -20.93
C LEU A 133 -7.49 0.74 -20.68
N LYS A 134 -8.72 0.44 -21.12
CA LYS A 134 -9.87 1.31 -20.95
C LYS A 134 -10.34 1.38 -19.50
N GLY A 135 -10.20 0.28 -18.76
CA GLY A 135 -10.69 0.20 -17.39
C GLY A 135 -10.21 -1.02 -16.62
N VAL A 136 -10.60 -1.08 -15.35
CA VAL A 136 -10.39 -2.21 -14.45
C VAL A 136 -11.71 -2.68 -13.84
N VAL A 137 -12.06 -3.95 -14.07
CA VAL A 137 -13.13 -4.65 -13.37
C VAL A 137 -12.59 -5.20 -12.06
N LEU A 138 -13.15 -4.74 -10.95
CA LEU A 138 -12.62 -4.99 -9.60
C LEU A 138 -13.72 -5.21 -8.56
N PRO A 139 -13.41 -5.79 -7.38
CA PRO A 139 -14.38 -5.96 -6.30
C PRO A 139 -14.93 -4.61 -5.84
N SER A 140 -16.23 -4.51 -5.60
CA SER A 140 -16.85 -3.26 -5.10
C SER A 140 -16.23 -2.75 -3.79
N GLU A 141 -15.76 -3.67 -2.94
CA GLU A 141 -15.04 -3.36 -1.70
C GLU A 141 -13.71 -2.59 -1.94
N ASN A 142 -13.08 -2.73 -3.11
CA ASN A 142 -11.87 -1.98 -3.48
C ASN A 142 -12.17 -0.63 -4.17
N PHE A 143 -13.43 -0.28 -4.39
CA PHE A 143 -13.80 0.90 -5.18
C PHE A 143 -13.25 2.21 -4.61
N MET A 144 -13.34 2.39 -3.28
CA MET A 144 -12.87 3.61 -2.62
C MET A 144 -11.37 3.80 -2.74
N GLU A 145 -10.61 2.71 -2.61
CA GLU A 145 -9.18 2.68 -2.85
C GLU A 145 -8.87 2.97 -4.33
N ALA A 146 -9.59 2.33 -5.25
CA ALA A 146 -9.37 2.51 -6.68
C ALA A 146 -9.55 3.95 -7.16
N ARG A 147 -10.52 4.67 -6.57
CA ARG A 147 -10.78 6.09 -6.88
C ARG A 147 -9.62 7.03 -6.52
N LEU A 148 -8.65 6.60 -5.71
CA LEU A 148 -7.47 7.41 -5.38
C LEU A 148 -6.46 7.48 -6.53
N ALA A 149 -6.36 6.44 -7.36
CA ALA A 149 -5.33 6.33 -8.39
C ALA A 149 -5.52 7.33 -9.54
N SER A 150 -6.61 7.22 -10.30
CA SER A 150 -6.78 8.03 -11.51
C SER A 150 -8.25 8.35 -11.79
N SER A 151 -8.46 9.50 -12.44
CA SER A 151 -9.75 9.89 -13.04
C SER A 151 -9.87 9.44 -14.50
N GLU A 152 -8.81 8.92 -15.09
CA GLU A 152 -8.73 8.66 -16.54
C GLU A 152 -9.04 7.20 -16.92
N ILE A 153 -8.92 6.26 -15.98
CA ILE A 153 -9.27 4.85 -16.20
C ILE A 153 -10.67 4.52 -15.66
N GLU A 154 -11.47 3.79 -16.44
CA GLU A 154 -12.80 3.38 -15.99
C GLU A 154 -12.68 2.37 -14.84
N ILE A 155 -13.34 2.64 -13.71
CA ILE A 155 -13.41 1.72 -12.58
C ILE A 155 -14.77 1.03 -12.61
N ILE A 156 -14.79 -0.29 -12.75
CA ILE A 156 -16.02 -1.09 -12.84
C ILE A 156 -16.13 -1.98 -11.60
N PRO A 157 -16.83 -1.52 -10.56
CA PRO A 157 -17.03 -2.31 -9.36
C PRO A 157 -18.03 -3.45 -9.61
N VAL A 158 -17.67 -4.66 -9.19
CA VAL A 158 -18.55 -5.84 -9.22
C VAL A 158 -18.63 -6.47 -7.84
N THR A 159 -19.84 -6.92 -7.48
CA THR A 159 -20.12 -7.66 -6.24
C THR A 159 -20.20 -9.16 -6.48
N ARG A 160 -20.50 -9.57 -7.72
CA ARG A 160 -20.74 -10.96 -8.10
C ARG A 160 -20.23 -11.27 -9.50
N LEU A 161 -19.93 -12.55 -9.73
CA LEU A 161 -19.46 -13.07 -11.02
C LEU A 161 -20.39 -12.70 -12.18
N GLN A 162 -21.72 -12.74 -11.99
CA GLN A 162 -22.70 -12.42 -13.04
C GLN A 162 -22.52 -11.01 -13.58
N GLN A 163 -22.23 -10.03 -12.71
CA GLN A 163 -22.05 -8.64 -13.13
C GLN A 163 -20.83 -8.49 -14.04
N ALA A 164 -19.73 -9.19 -13.72
CA ALA A 164 -18.53 -9.18 -14.56
C ALA A 164 -18.80 -9.83 -15.95
N VAL A 165 -19.58 -10.91 -15.99
CA VAL A 165 -19.98 -11.57 -17.24
C VAL A 165 -20.89 -10.66 -18.08
N GLU A 166 -21.92 -10.07 -17.46
CA GLU A 166 -22.86 -9.15 -18.10
C GLU A 166 -22.13 -7.94 -18.70
N PHE A 167 -21.20 -7.34 -17.95
CA PHE A 167 -20.36 -6.26 -18.43
C PHE A 167 -19.55 -6.65 -19.66
N LEU A 168 -18.84 -7.77 -19.62
CA LEU A 168 -18.03 -8.19 -20.76
C LEU A 168 -18.88 -8.62 -21.96
N ALA A 169 -20.11 -9.08 -21.74
CA ALA A 169 -21.09 -9.36 -22.79
C ALA A 169 -21.65 -8.08 -23.45
N GLY A 170 -21.31 -6.89 -22.94
CA GLY A 170 -21.75 -5.60 -23.45
C GLY A 170 -22.96 -5.01 -22.73
N GLY A 171 -23.43 -5.65 -21.65
CA GLY A 171 -24.46 -5.11 -20.78
C GLY A 171 -23.97 -3.89 -19.99
N ASP A 172 -24.94 -3.11 -19.50
CA ASP A 172 -24.71 -2.01 -18.60
C ASP A 172 -24.82 -2.52 -17.17
N ILE A 173 -23.75 -2.36 -16.37
CA ILE A 173 -23.87 -2.58 -14.92
C ILE A 173 -24.37 -1.27 -14.31
N GLU A 174 -25.47 -1.33 -13.57
CA GLU A 174 -25.81 -0.26 -12.63
C GLU A 174 -24.73 -0.19 -11.55
N VAL A 175 -23.77 0.72 -11.74
CA VAL A 175 -22.82 1.08 -10.71
C VAL A 175 -23.61 1.83 -9.65
N ASN A 176 -24.00 1.14 -8.58
CA ASN A 176 -24.68 1.74 -7.44
C ASN A 176 -23.68 2.57 -6.63
N ALA A 177 -23.20 3.67 -7.23
CA ALA A 177 -22.20 4.57 -6.66
C ALA A 177 -22.69 5.22 -5.36
N SER A 178 -24.01 5.39 -5.22
CA SER A 178 -24.68 5.98 -4.05
C SER A 178 -24.49 5.15 -2.78
N ALA A 179 -24.49 3.82 -2.85
CA ALA A 179 -24.24 2.94 -1.71
C ALA A 179 -22.78 2.98 -1.23
N VAL A 180 -21.84 3.38 -2.09
CA VAL A 180 -20.40 3.45 -1.77
C VAL A 180 -19.96 4.86 -1.35
N MET A 181 -20.74 5.89 -1.71
CA MET A 181 -20.45 7.29 -1.34
C MET A 181 -20.93 7.67 0.06
N GLN A 182 -21.82 6.88 0.68
CA GLN A 182 -22.42 7.21 1.99
C GLN A 182 -21.47 7.15 3.20
N GLU A 183 -20.23 6.66 3.06
CA GLU A 183 -19.23 6.68 4.15
C GLU A 183 -18.27 7.88 4.10
N VAL A 184 -18.47 8.83 3.19
CA VAL A 184 -17.53 9.98 3.02
C VAL A 184 -18.01 11.27 3.70
N ASP A 185 -19.29 11.35 4.08
CA ASP A 185 -19.79 12.44 4.92
C ASP A 185 -19.85 11.97 6.37
N GLU A 186 -18.75 12.19 7.08
CA GLU A 186 -18.78 12.49 8.52
C GLU A 186 -17.45 13.16 8.91
N ASP A 187 -17.55 14.46 9.20
CA ASP A 187 -16.58 15.33 9.87
C ASP A 187 -16.29 14.89 11.32
N GLU A 188 -16.10 13.59 11.57
CA GLU A 188 -15.85 13.08 12.92
C GLU A 188 -14.35 12.84 13.19
N GLN A 189 -13.74 13.91 13.73
CA GLN A 189 -12.82 13.86 14.87
C GLN A 189 -11.49 13.08 14.73
N TRP A 190 -10.57 13.54 13.89
CA TRP A 190 -9.13 13.23 14.09
C TRP A 190 -8.20 14.44 14.03
N HIS A 191 -8.54 15.46 14.81
CA HIS A 191 -7.57 16.34 15.46
C HIS A 191 -7.66 16.13 16.98
N THR A 192 -7.18 14.99 17.50
CA THR A 192 -7.04 14.87 18.96
C THR A 192 -5.80 15.62 19.47
N VAL A 193 -4.87 15.99 18.58
CA VAL A 193 -3.61 16.64 18.92
C VAL A 193 -3.12 17.55 17.77
N ASP A 194 -3.27 18.87 17.92
CA ASP A 194 -2.74 19.89 16.99
C ASP A 194 -1.44 20.50 17.52
N PHE A 195 -0.53 20.90 16.64
CA PHE A 195 0.65 21.69 16.98
C PHE A 195 0.31 23.04 17.61
N SER A 196 -0.82 23.65 17.25
CA SER A 196 -1.29 24.89 17.88
C SER A 196 -1.56 24.74 19.37
N ASP A 197 -1.87 23.52 19.83
CA ASP A 197 -2.19 23.24 21.24
C ASP A 197 -0.96 23.23 22.16
N VAL A 198 0.25 23.15 21.58
CA VAL A 198 1.49 23.16 22.36
C VAL A 198 1.61 24.51 23.06
N ARG A 199 1.76 24.52 24.38
CA ARG A 199 2.01 25.74 25.17
C ARG A 199 3.47 25.78 25.59
N GLY A 200 4.12 26.94 25.46
CA GLY A 200 5.56 27.09 25.75
C GLY A 200 6.47 26.54 24.64
N GLN A 201 7.71 26.20 24.99
CA GLN A 201 8.76 25.63 24.12
C GLN A 201 8.97 26.41 22.80
N GLN A 202 9.11 27.74 22.88
CA GLN A 202 9.17 28.61 21.71
C GLN A 202 10.32 28.23 20.76
N THR A 203 11.48 27.92 21.31
CA THR A 203 12.65 27.48 20.55
C THR A 203 12.37 26.17 19.81
N ALA A 204 11.76 25.19 20.49
CA ALA A 204 11.43 23.90 19.89
C ALA A 204 10.37 24.03 18.80
N LYS A 205 9.33 24.85 19.05
CA LYS A 205 8.31 25.17 18.05
C LYS A 205 8.92 25.76 16.80
N ARG A 206 9.77 26.77 16.97
CA ARG A 206 10.42 27.44 15.84
C ARG A 206 11.31 26.48 15.05
N GLY A 207 12.08 25.65 15.73
CA GLY A 207 12.90 24.62 15.09
C GLY A 207 12.06 23.64 14.29
N LEU A 208 10.95 23.17 14.85
CA LEU A 208 10.03 22.24 14.19
C LEU A 208 9.27 22.88 13.01
N GLU A 209 8.89 24.16 13.08
CA GLU A 209 8.32 24.90 11.95
C GLU A 209 9.30 24.98 10.78
N ILE A 210 10.56 25.31 11.06
CA ILE A 210 11.62 25.36 10.04
C ILE A 210 11.85 23.97 9.46
N ALA A 211 11.91 22.94 10.31
CA ALA A 211 12.09 21.58 9.88
C ALA A 211 10.92 21.09 9.01
N ALA A 212 9.69 21.43 9.37
CA ALA A 212 8.49 21.10 8.60
C ALA A 212 8.48 21.80 7.23
N ALA A 213 8.88 23.07 7.17
CA ALA A 213 8.95 23.83 5.92
C ALA A 213 10.03 23.29 4.97
N GLY A 214 11.16 22.83 5.51
CA GLY A 214 12.31 22.33 4.75
C GLY A 214 12.40 20.80 4.62
N ALA A 215 11.44 20.05 5.18
CA ALA A 215 11.50 18.59 5.32
C ALA A 215 12.82 18.08 5.94
N HIS A 216 13.35 18.80 6.93
CA HIS A 216 14.62 18.47 7.57
C HIS A 216 14.48 17.40 8.65
N ASN A 217 15.44 16.49 8.74
CA ASN A 217 15.52 15.56 9.87
C ASN A 217 15.75 16.31 11.18
N VAL A 218 15.10 15.83 12.25
CA VAL A 218 15.10 16.45 13.57
C VAL A 218 15.62 15.49 14.62
N LEU A 219 16.46 16.00 15.53
CA LEU A 219 16.75 15.35 16.81
C LEU A 219 16.24 16.22 17.96
N LEU A 220 15.38 15.64 18.80
CA LEU A 220 14.85 16.22 20.02
C LEU A 220 15.63 15.70 21.23
N VAL A 221 16.28 16.60 21.97
CA VAL A 221 17.01 16.27 23.19
C VAL A 221 16.38 17.00 24.36
N GLY A 222 16.04 16.27 25.42
CA GLY A 222 15.45 16.87 26.61
C GLY A 222 15.23 15.84 27.70
N GLN A 223 14.96 16.29 28.92
CA GLN A 223 14.71 15.38 30.04
C GLN A 223 13.49 14.47 29.80
N PRO A 224 13.37 13.33 30.49
CA PRO A 224 12.14 12.54 30.52
C PRO A 224 10.96 13.43 30.91
N GLY A 225 9.83 13.32 30.20
CA GLY A 225 8.65 14.16 30.47
C GLY A 225 8.64 15.53 29.79
N GLY A 226 9.73 16.00 29.18
CA GLY A 226 9.81 17.30 28.49
C GLY A 226 8.93 17.46 27.24
N GLY A 227 8.06 16.50 26.91
CA GLY A 227 7.13 16.62 25.79
C GLY A 227 7.69 16.29 24.40
N LYS A 228 8.84 15.59 24.29
CA LYS A 228 9.45 15.19 23.01
C LYS A 228 8.49 14.40 22.11
N THR A 229 7.90 13.32 22.65
CA THR A 229 6.89 12.49 21.96
C THR A 229 5.62 13.29 21.63
N MET A 230 5.26 14.24 22.51
CA MET A 230 4.09 15.12 22.36
C MET A 230 4.28 16.09 21.18
N LEU A 231 5.47 16.68 21.04
CA LEU A 231 5.87 17.52 19.91
C LEU A 231 5.93 16.72 18.60
N ALA A 232 6.61 15.57 18.61
CA ALA A 232 6.80 14.76 17.40
C ALA A 232 5.48 14.30 16.78
N ARG A 233 4.50 13.87 17.59
CA ARG A 233 3.17 13.48 17.10
C ARG A 233 2.40 14.63 16.46
N ARG A 234 2.59 15.85 16.96
CA ARG A 234 1.89 17.05 16.47
C ARG A 234 2.55 17.67 15.25
N LEU A 235 3.85 17.42 15.03
CA LEU A 235 4.59 17.92 13.88
C LEU A 235 3.89 17.64 12.55
N VAL A 236 3.23 16.48 12.43
CA VAL A 236 2.54 16.06 11.20
C VAL A 236 1.43 17.05 10.80
N THR A 237 0.86 17.79 11.76
CA THR A 237 -0.22 18.77 11.51
C THR A 237 0.27 20.06 10.85
N ILE A 238 1.57 20.36 10.94
CA ILE A 238 2.20 21.53 10.32
C ILE A 238 3.02 21.20 9.07
N LEU A 239 3.09 19.92 8.68
CA LEU A 239 3.73 19.53 7.43
C LEU A 239 2.89 19.99 6.22
N PRO A 240 3.53 20.32 5.09
CA PRO A 240 2.82 20.60 3.84
C PRO A 240 1.89 19.44 3.47
N GLN A 241 0.73 19.70 2.87
CA GLN A 241 -0.14 18.63 2.38
C GLN A 241 0.57 17.81 1.29
N MET A 242 0.20 16.53 1.17
CA MET A 242 0.72 15.70 0.08
C MET A 242 0.12 16.14 -1.25
N ASN A 243 0.95 16.26 -2.27
CA ASN A 243 0.48 16.36 -3.63
C ASN A 243 -0.10 15.00 -4.09
N ARG A 244 -0.79 15.00 -5.24
CA ARG A 244 -1.44 13.80 -5.77
C ARG A 244 -0.46 12.63 -6.01
N GLN A 245 0.73 12.92 -6.50
CA GLN A 245 1.73 11.90 -6.79
C GLN A 245 2.26 11.26 -5.51
N GLU A 246 2.60 12.08 -4.51
CA GLU A 246 3.01 11.62 -3.17
C GLU A 246 1.92 10.74 -2.54
N LEU A 247 0.65 11.16 -2.66
CA LEU A 247 -0.49 10.41 -2.14
C LEU A 247 -0.59 9.02 -2.80
N ILE A 248 -0.49 8.94 -4.13
CA ILE A 248 -0.56 7.68 -4.87
C ILE A 248 0.64 6.78 -4.53
N GLU A 249 1.84 7.34 -4.44
CA GLU A 249 3.05 6.60 -4.06
C GLU A 249 2.92 5.97 -2.67
N THR A 250 2.51 6.75 -1.67
CA THR A 250 2.28 6.25 -0.31
C THR A 250 1.12 5.25 -0.26
N ALA A 251 0.02 5.54 -0.94
CA ALA A 251 -1.15 4.66 -0.95
C ALA A 251 -0.85 3.29 -1.61
N LYS A 252 0.01 3.24 -2.64
CA LYS A 252 0.48 1.96 -3.23
C LYS A 252 1.14 1.05 -2.20
N ILE A 253 1.94 1.61 -1.28
CA ILE A 253 2.63 0.84 -0.23
C ILE A 253 1.61 0.23 0.75
N TYR A 254 0.58 1.00 1.12
CA TYR A 254 -0.47 0.53 2.02
C TYR A 254 -1.39 -0.49 1.35
N SER A 255 -1.69 -0.30 0.07
CA SER A 255 -2.47 -1.23 -0.77
C SER A 255 -1.92 -2.67 -0.74
N VAL A 256 -0.59 -2.81 -0.71
CA VAL A 256 0.09 -4.11 -0.68
C VAL A 256 0.43 -4.60 0.74
N SER A 257 0.44 -3.70 1.72
CA SER A 257 0.86 -3.99 3.09
C SER A 257 -0.20 -4.82 3.81
N ALA A 258 0.20 -5.99 4.34
CA ALA A 258 -0.67 -6.77 5.21
C ALA A 258 -0.99 -6.08 6.55
N LYS A 259 -0.14 -5.14 6.99
CA LYS A 259 -0.24 -4.51 8.32
C LYS A 259 -1.21 -3.33 8.37
N CYS A 260 -1.55 -2.73 7.23
CA CYS A 260 -2.32 -1.50 7.19
C CYS A 260 -3.13 -1.43 5.89
N SER A 261 -4.40 -1.82 5.95
CA SER A 261 -5.32 -1.79 4.80
C SER A 261 -6.28 -0.59 4.83
N ASP A 262 -6.22 0.23 5.88
CA ASP A 262 -7.06 1.40 6.00
C ASP A 262 -6.38 2.62 5.34
N LEU A 263 -6.82 2.91 4.12
CA LEU A 263 -6.33 4.02 3.32
C LEU A 263 -6.96 5.37 3.70
N SER A 264 -7.99 5.37 4.56
CA SER A 264 -8.57 6.62 5.07
C SER A 264 -7.51 7.47 5.81
N LEU A 265 -6.54 6.79 6.45
CA LEU A 265 -5.41 7.39 7.15
C LEU A 265 -4.45 8.11 6.19
N VAL A 266 -4.16 7.52 5.03
CA VAL A 266 -3.23 8.07 4.03
C VAL A 266 -3.87 9.22 3.25
N ARG A 267 -5.20 9.18 3.06
CA ARG A 267 -5.93 10.23 2.31
C ARG A 267 -5.98 11.57 3.03
N ARG A 268 -5.90 11.57 4.37
CA ARG A 268 -6.17 12.75 5.20
C ARG A 268 -4.90 13.45 5.70
N GLN A 269 -3.82 12.71 5.96
CA GLN A 269 -2.58 13.28 6.48
C GLN A 269 -1.35 12.47 6.04
N ARG A 270 -0.17 13.10 6.09
CA ARG A 270 1.12 12.41 5.95
C ARG A 270 1.24 11.29 7.01
N PRO A 271 1.77 10.10 6.65
CA PRO A 271 1.96 9.01 7.60
C PRO A 271 2.82 9.39 8.80
N PHE A 272 2.52 8.83 9.97
CA PHE A 272 3.37 8.88 11.16
C PHE A 272 3.64 7.47 11.66
N ARG A 273 4.90 7.06 11.67
CA ARG A 273 5.33 5.73 12.15
C ARG A 273 6.23 5.89 13.36
N ALA A 274 5.90 5.20 14.45
CA ALA A 274 6.66 5.23 15.70
C ALA A 274 6.98 3.80 16.16
N PRO A 275 7.92 3.10 15.50
CA PRO A 275 8.32 1.76 15.94
C PRO A 275 8.94 1.79 17.34
N HIS A 276 8.72 0.72 18.09
CA HIS A 276 9.39 0.51 19.38
C HIS A 276 10.86 0.12 19.17
N HIS A 277 11.76 0.49 20.08
CA HIS A 277 13.21 0.21 19.99
C HIS A 277 13.59 -1.28 19.96
N THR A 278 12.64 -2.17 20.28
CA THR A 278 12.78 -3.64 20.18
C THR A 278 12.52 -4.18 18.77
N ILE A 279 12.22 -3.31 17.79
CA ILE A 279 11.97 -3.70 16.41
C ILE A 279 13.15 -4.46 15.80
N SER A 280 12.85 -5.45 14.96
CA SER A 280 13.86 -6.17 14.19
C SER A 280 14.24 -5.41 12.92
N ASP A 281 15.41 -5.71 12.35
CA ASP A 281 15.82 -5.16 11.04
C ASP A 281 14.74 -5.39 9.97
N ALA A 282 14.17 -6.59 9.93
CA ALA A 282 13.09 -6.94 9.00
C ALA A 282 11.78 -6.17 9.28
N GLY A 283 11.54 -5.74 10.51
CA GLY A 283 10.40 -4.89 10.85
C GLY A 283 10.60 -3.45 10.39
N LEU A 284 11.79 -2.89 10.62
CA LEU A 284 12.09 -1.49 10.29
C LEU A 284 12.31 -1.29 8.79
N ILE A 285 13.23 -2.05 8.20
CA ILE A 285 13.63 -1.94 6.78
C ILE A 285 12.64 -2.67 5.87
N GLY A 286 12.06 -3.77 6.36
CA GLY A 286 11.19 -4.65 5.61
C GLY A 286 11.82 -6.01 5.33
N GLY A 287 11.02 -6.91 4.76
CA GLY A 287 11.43 -8.27 4.41
C GLY A 287 10.50 -9.33 5.00
N GLY A 288 11.07 -10.49 5.35
CA GLY A 288 10.32 -11.69 5.73
C GLY A 288 10.51 -12.83 4.72
N SER A 289 9.75 -13.92 4.89
CA SER A 289 9.67 -15.01 3.91
C SER A 289 8.99 -14.55 2.62
N VAL A 290 7.95 -13.71 2.77
CA VAL A 290 7.38 -12.87 1.71
C VAL A 290 7.95 -11.47 1.90
N VAL A 291 8.55 -10.91 0.85
CA VAL A 291 9.12 -9.55 0.93
C VAL A 291 7.99 -8.54 1.08
N GLN A 292 8.01 -7.79 2.17
CA GLN A 292 6.99 -6.79 2.53
C GLN A 292 7.65 -5.47 2.91
N PRO A 293 6.96 -4.33 2.72
CA PRO A 293 7.45 -3.03 3.15
C PRO A 293 7.63 -2.96 4.68
N GLY A 294 8.72 -2.31 5.11
CA GLY A 294 9.01 -2.04 6.52
C GLY A 294 8.40 -0.72 7.01
N GLU A 295 8.66 -0.38 8.28
CA GLU A 295 8.22 0.89 8.88
C GLU A 295 8.79 2.10 8.13
N VAL A 296 10.01 2.01 7.57
CA VAL A 296 10.60 3.09 6.77
C VAL A 296 9.79 3.38 5.49
N SER A 297 9.30 2.35 4.82
CA SER A 297 8.49 2.50 3.62
C SER A 297 7.06 2.91 3.97
N LEU A 298 6.53 2.43 5.10
CA LEU A 298 5.23 2.85 5.61
C LEU A 298 5.23 4.30 6.13
N ALA A 299 6.40 4.88 6.37
CA ALA A 299 6.59 6.30 6.71
C ALA A 299 6.78 7.19 5.48
N HIS A 300 6.76 6.64 4.25
CA HIS A 300 7.04 7.38 3.03
C HIS A 300 6.10 8.59 2.84
N ASN A 301 6.69 9.71 2.44
CA ASN A 301 6.12 11.05 2.39
C ASN A 301 5.57 11.55 3.74
N GLY A 302 6.02 10.98 4.84
CA GLY A 302 5.61 11.36 6.19
C GLY A 302 6.77 11.37 7.17
N VAL A 303 6.50 10.92 8.39
CA VAL A 303 7.43 11.00 9.52
C VAL A 303 7.72 9.61 10.07
N LEU A 304 9.01 9.29 10.21
CA LEU A 304 9.47 8.17 11.03
C LEU A 304 9.98 8.72 12.36
N PHE A 305 9.28 8.41 13.45
CA PHE A 305 9.62 8.82 14.79
C PHE A 305 10.33 7.70 15.55
N LEU A 306 11.55 7.97 16.02
CA LEU A 306 12.32 7.04 16.85
C LEU A 306 12.45 7.63 18.25
N ASP A 307 11.58 7.19 19.15
CA ASP A 307 11.67 7.54 20.57
C ASP A 307 12.81 6.76 21.22
N GLU A 308 13.47 7.34 22.20
CA GLU A 308 14.62 6.71 22.86
C GLU A 308 15.67 6.23 21.85
N PHE A 309 16.04 7.09 20.89
CA PHE A 309 16.92 6.76 19.77
C PHE A 309 18.21 6.02 20.16
N ALA A 310 18.76 6.33 21.34
CA ALA A 310 19.95 5.68 21.88
C ALA A 310 19.77 4.20 22.28
N GLU A 311 18.53 3.76 22.53
CA GLU A 311 18.18 2.38 22.92
C GLU A 311 18.03 1.44 21.72
N PHE A 312 17.93 1.97 20.50
CA PHE A 312 17.87 1.15 19.30
C PHE A 312 19.18 0.39 19.09
N LYS A 313 19.06 -0.86 18.66
CA LYS A 313 20.22 -1.68 18.29
C LYS A 313 20.98 -0.99 17.16
N ARG A 314 22.31 -0.92 17.28
CA ARG A 314 23.18 -0.31 16.26
C ARG A 314 22.91 -0.81 14.84
N GLN A 315 22.73 -2.12 14.67
CA GLN A 315 22.45 -2.73 13.37
C GLN A 315 21.14 -2.21 12.73
N VAL A 316 20.11 -1.97 13.54
CA VAL A 316 18.82 -1.42 13.11
C VAL A 316 19.01 0.03 12.62
N LEU A 317 19.81 0.82 13.34
CA LEU A 317 20.13 2.21 12.97
C LEU A 317 21.03 2.29 11.72
N GLU A 318 22.00 1.38 11.57
CA GLU A 318 22.84 1.30 10.37
C GLU A 318 21.98 1.02 9.12
N GLY A 319 20.90 0.25 9.27
CA GLY A 319 19.92 0.02 8.21
C GLY A 319 19.20 1.28 7.71
N LEU A 320 19.11 2.34 8.51
CA LEU A 320 18.46 3.60 8.12
C LEU A 320 19.29 4.45 7.15
N ARG A 321 20.58 4.14 6.99
CA ARG A 321 21.48 4.92 6.15
C ARG A 321 20.99 5.02 4.70
N GLN A 322 20.69 3.88 4.08
CA GLN A 322 20.22 3.85 2.69
C GLN A 322 18.88 4.59 2.51
N PRO A 323 17.83 4.35 3.33
CA PRO A 323 16.59 5.12 3.26
C PRO A 323 16.79 6.64 3.39
N LEU A 324 17.68 7.10 4.26
CA LEU A 324 17.93 8.53 4.49
C LEU A 324 18.75 9.19 3.37
N GLU A 325 19.64 8.43 2.71
CA GLU A 325 20.48 8.92 1.62
C GLU A 325 19.75 8.89 0.27
N ASP A 326 19.13 7.75 -0.06
CA ASP A 326 18.55 7.48 -1.39
C ASP A 326 17.03 7.67 -1.44
N GLY A 327 16.36 7.84 -0.30
CA GLY A 327 14.89 7.89 -0.22
C GLY A 327 14.21 6.59 -0.64
N THR A 328 14.95 5.49 -0.73
CA THR A 328 14.46 4.17 -1.16
C THR A 328 15.16 3.06 -0.37
N VAL A 329 14.53 1.90 -0.31
CA VAL A 329 15.08 0.70 0.32
C VAL A 329 14.98 -0.47 -0.64
N THR A 330 16.10 -1.14 -0.90
CA THR A 330 16.13 -2.33 -1.75
C THR A 330 16.33 -3.57 -0.90
N ILE A 331 15.34 -4.46 -0.92
CA ILE A 331 15.37 -5.72 -0.21
C ILE A 331 15.70 -6.82 -1.21
N SER A 332 16.93 -7.33 -1.13
CA SER A 332 17.40 -8.44 -1.94
C SER A 332 17.29 -9.77 -1.19
N ARG A 333 16.73 -10.78 -1.86
CA ARG A 333 16.65 -12.18 -1.41
C ARG A 333 17.11 -13.09 -2.54
N ALA A 334 17.41 -14.34 -2.21
CA ALA A 334 17.91 -15.33 -3.16
C ALA A 334 17.00 -15.51 -4.40
N THR A 335 15.70 -15.25 -4.26
CA THR A 335 14.70 -15.44 -5.32
C THR A 335 14.24 -14.15 -5.99
N MET A 336 14.45 -12.97 -5.39
CA MET A 336 13.93 -11.70 -5.90
C MET A 336 14.57 -10.50 -5.20
N ALA A 337 14.67 -9.37 -5.90
CA ALA A 337 15.03 -8.07 -5.33
C ALA A 337 13.90 -7.06 -5.59
N LEU A 338 13.43 -6.39 -4.53
CA LEU A 338 12.36 -5.39 -4.61
C LEU A 338 12.81 -4.08 -3.98
N SER A 339 12.42 -2.98 -4.60
CA SER A 339 12.66 -1.64 -4.08
C SER A 339 11.35 -1.01 -3.62
N PHE A 340 11.38 -0.40 -2.44
CA PHE A 340 10.26 0.36 -1.89
C PHE A 340 10.72 1.81 -1.66
N PRO A 341 9.88 2.81 -1.95
CA PRO A 341 10.18 4.18 -1.60
C PRO A 341 10.11 4.34 -0.07
N ALA A 342 11.01 5.17 0.44
CA ALA A 342 11.23 5.42 1.86
C ALA A 342 11.73 6.85 2.09
N ASN A 343 11.24 7.81 1.29
CA ASN A 343 11.49 9.24 1.54
C ASN A 343 10.62 9.68 2.74
N PHE A 344 11.21 9.88 3.91
CA PHE A 344 10.51 10.30 5.13
C PHE A 344 11.36 11.33 5.90
N MET A 345 10.69 12.16 6.69
CA MET A 345 11.34 13.01 7.68
C MET A 345 11.64 12.18 8.93
N LEU A 346 12.91 12.03 9.28
CA LEU A 346 13.30 11.37 10.52
C LEU A 346 13.16 12.33 11.69
N VAL A 347 12.41 11.92 12.71
CA VAL A 347 12.35 12.62 14.00
C VAL A 347 12.86 11.66 15.06
N ALA A 348 14.06 11.90 15.58
CA ALA A 348 14.62 11.14 16.67
C ALA A 348 14.40 11.89 17.98
N ALA A 349 14.14 11.19 19.07
CA ALA A 349 14.14 11.75 20.42
C ALA A 349 15.10 10.96 21.31
N MET A 350 15.86 11.65 22.15
CA MET A 350 16.69 11.01 23.16
C MET A 350 16.75 11.83 24.45
N ASN A 351 17.07 11.14 25.54
CA ASN A 351 17.44 11.81 26.78
C ASN A 351 18.91 12.24 26.68
N PRO A 352 19.28 13.40 27.25
CA PRO A 352 20.67 13.83 27.26
C PRO A 352 21.54 12.79 27.96
N CYS A 353 22.71 12.50 27.40
CA CYS A 353 23.68 11.63 28.04
C CYS A 353 24.13 12.27 29.37
N LEU A 354 24.49 11.45 30.36
CA LEU A 354 24.91 11.91 31.70
C LEU A 354 26.03 12.97 31.65
N PHE A 355 26.88 12.95 30.62
CA PHE A 355 27.96 13.90 30.40
C PHE A 355 27.50 15.27 29.85
N ILE A 356 26.42 15.29 29.06
CA ILE A 356 25.86 16.49 28.42
C ILE A 356 24.94 17.25 29.39
N ALA A 357 24.25 16.53 30.29
CA ALA A 357 23.40 17.12 31.33
C ALA A 357 24.15 18.02 32.34
N VAL A 358 25.49 17.97 32.37
CA VAL A 358 26.35 18.78 33.27
C VAL A 358 26.78 20.10 32.60
N LEU A 359 26.54 20.28 31.31
CA LEU A 359 26.77 21.56 30.64
C LEU A 359 25.65 22.53 31.04
N PRO A 360 25.95 23.80 31.38
CA PRO A 360 24.96 24.84 31.72
C PRO A 360 24.10 25.29 30.51
N LEU A 361 23.96 24.42 29.51
CA LEU A 361 23.22 24.62 28.27
C LEU A 361 21.82 24.02 28.33
N PHE A 362 21.51 23.16 29.32
CA PHE A 362 20.24 22.44 29.40
C PHE A 362 19.42 22.93 30.59
N ASP A 363 18.35 23.67 30.31
CA ASP A 363 17.32 23.98 31.31
C ASP A 363 16.40 22.75 31.48
N GLU A 364 15.88 22.50 32.69
CA GLU A 364 15.20 21.23 32.99
C GLU A 364 13.89 21.04 32.20
N ASP A 365 13.27 22.16 31.78
CA ASP A 365 11.96 22.20 31.10
C ASP A 365 12.03 22.39 29.58
N GLU A 366 13.23 22.53 28.98
CA GLU A 366 13.37 22.81 27.54
C GLU A 366 13.75 21.57 26.70
N VAL A 367 13.10 21.46 25.53
CA VAL A 367 13.47 20.51 24.46
C VAL A 367 14.34 21.23 23.45
N PHE A 368 15.55 20.72 23.27
CA PHE A 368 16.51 21.19 22.27
C PHE A 368 16.24 20.50 20.94
N VAL A 369 16.30 21.27 19.86
CA VAL A 369 15.97 20.80 18.51
C VAL A 369 17.18 20.98 17.61
N PHE A 370 17.65 19.88 17.04
CA PHE A 370 18.66 19.91 15.99
C PHE A 370 17.95 19.72 14.66
N VAL A 371 18.13 20.65 13.72
CA VAL A 371 17.48 20.65 12.41
C VAL A 371 18.53 20.62 11.32
N GLY A 372 18.62 19.54 10.55
CA GLY A 372 19.54 19.47 9.40
C GLY A 372 21.02 19.73 9.72
N GLY A 373 21.45 19.45 10.96
CA GLY A 373 22.81 19.74 11.45
C GLY A 373 23.00 21.12 12.11
N VAL A 374 21.97 21.95 12.20
CA VAL A 374 21.99 23.26 12.88
C VAL A 374 21.37 23.15 14.28
N PHE A 375 22.03 23.75 15.28
CA PHE A 375 21.61 23.75 16.68
C PHE A 375 20.63 24.88 16.99
N TRP A 376 19.50 24.56 17.63
CA TRP A 376 18.52 25.52 18.14
C TRP A 376 18.28 25.28 19.64
N GLY A 377 18.81 26.16 20.48
CA GLY A 377 18.68 26.19 21.94
C GLY A 377 18.89 27.61 22.46
N GLY A 378 18.27 27.96 23.59
CA GLY A 378 18.27 29.26 24.32
C GLY A 378 19.16 30.42 23.81
N GLU A 379 18.56 31.62 23.71
CA GLU A 379 19.12 32.92 23.25
C GLU A 379 20.39 32.84 22.36
N GLY A 380 20.15 32.68 21.05
CA GLY A 380 21.10 33.03 19.99
C GLY A 380 21.43 31.86 19.06
N GLU A 381 21.27 32.09 17.75
CA GLU A 381 21.81 31.25 16.68
C GLU A 381 23.33 31.09 16.85
N LYS A 382 23.78 30.05 17.55
CA LYS A 382 25.18 29.63 17.51
C LYS A 382 25.37 28.69 16.33
N LYS A 383 25.82 29.25 15.21
CA LYS A 383 26.30 28.49 14.05
C LYS A 383 27.33 27.46 14.50
N GLY A 384 26.99 26.17 14.40
CA GLY A 384 27.96 25.08 14.52
C GLY A 384 28.94 25.13 13.34
N ARG A 385 30.23 25.05 13.65
CA ARG A 385 31.32 24.79 12.72
C ARG A 385 31.91 23.43 13.04
#